data_AF-A0A235A931-F1
#
_entry.id   AF-A0A235A931-F1
#
_cell.length_a   1.000
_cell.length_b   1.000
_cell.length_c   1.000
_cell.angle_alpha   90.00
_cell.angle_beta   90.00
_cell.angle_gamma   90.00
#
_symmetry.space_group_name_H-M   'P 1'
#
loop_
_entity.id
_entity.type
_entity.pdbx_description
1 polymer ?
#
loop_
_entity_poly.entity_id
_entity_poly.type
_entity_poly.pdbx_seq_one_letter_code
_entity_poly.pdbx_strand_id
1 'polypeptide(L)' 'MHDTTEQERLDGLVAQLRADLPGENRATVEQYVRQRISQVGLSVDDDEIARIVDDLAVD' A
#
# COMPACT_ATOMS: atom_id res chain seq x y z
N MET A 1 -18.95 1.55 10.78
CA MET A 1 -17.89 1.27 11.78
C MET A 1 -16.84 0.30 11.25
N HIS A 2 -17.13 -0.56 10.27
CA HIS A 2 -16.11 -1.42 9.64
C HIS A 2 -15.14 -0.62 8.76
N ASP A 3 -15.64 0.30 7.93
CA ASP A 3 -14.82 1.04 6.95
C ASP A 3 -13.69 1.84 7.60
N THR A 4 -13.95 2.51 8.72
CA THR A 4 -12.93 3.27 9.46
C THR A 4 -11.80 2.37 9.94
N THR A 5 -12.12 1.14 10.40
CA THR A 5 -11.09 0.22 10.91
C THR A 5 -10.23 -0.31 9.77
N GLU A 6 -10.81 -0.58 8.60
CA GLU A 6 -10.06 -1.03 7.42
C GLU A 6 -9.20 0.07 6.82
N GLN A 7 -9.70 1.31 6.79
CA GLN A 7 -8.94 2.49 6.38
C GLN A 7 -7.77 2.78 7.32
N GLU A 8 -7.97 2.76 8.64
CA GLU A 8 -6.88 2.94 9.62
C GLU A 8 -5.79 1.85 9.48
N ARG A 9 -6.20 0.61 9.18
CA ARG A 9 -5.27 -0.49 8.91
C ARG A 9 -4.49 -0.27 7.61
N LEU A 10 -5.16 0.23 6.57
CA LEU A 10 -4.53 0.56 5.29
C LEU A 10 -3.54 1.71 5.45
N ASP A 11 -3.92 2.80 6.12
CA ASP A 11 -3.05 3.94 6.40
C ASP A 11 -1.80 3.53 7.17
N GLY A 12 -1.98 2.70 8.21
CA GLY A 12 -0.86 2.13 8.97
C GLY A 12 0.06 1.25 8.12
N LEU A 13 -0.51 0.49 7.17
CA LEU A 13 0.26 -0.32 6.23
C LEU A 13 1.06 0.54 5.25
N VAL A 14 0.44 1.57 4.66
CA VAL A 14 1.10 2.49 3.73
C VAL A 14 2.27 3.21 4.41
N ALA A 15 2.10 3.64 5.66
CA ALA A 15 3.18 4.26 6.42
C ALA A 15 4.39 3.33 6.64
N GLN A 16 4.15 2.03 6.86
CA GLN A 16 5.22 1.03 6.95
C GLN A 16 5.92 0.83 5.60
N LEU A 17 5.14 0.69 4.53
CA LEU A 17 5.67 0.50 3.17
C LEU A 17 6.54 1.66 2.70
N ARG A 18 6.17 2.90 3.04
CA ARG A 18 6.97 4.10 2.76
C ARG A 18 8.35 4.05 3.43
N ALA A 19 8.46 3.47 4.63
CA ALA A 19 9.73 3.32 5.32
C ALA A 19 10.59 2.18 4.75
N ASP A 20 9.95 1.13 4.23
CA ASP A 20 10.61 -0.09 3.73
C ASP A 20 11.10 0.03 2.28
N LEU A 21 10.53 0.95 1.48
CA LEU A 21 10.78 1.06 0.02
C LEU A 21 11.36 2.41 -0.44
N PRO A 22 12.42 2.97 0.19
CA PRO A 22 13.00 4.22 -0.30
C PRO A 22 13.75 4.01 -1.63
N GLY A 23 13.37 4.77 -2.67
CA GLY A 23 14.09 4.81 -3.95
C GLY A 23 13.89 3.58 -4.86
N GLU A 24 12.90 2.74 -4.56
CA GLU A 24 12.52 1.61 -5.40
C GLU A 24 11.72 2.07 -6.63
N ASN A 25 11.84 1.35 -7.73
CA ASN A 25 11.06 1.66 -8.92
C ASN A 25 9.57 1.28 -8.73
N ARG A 26 8.70 1.94 -9.49
CA ARG A 26 7.24 1.72 -9.41
C ARG A 26 6.82 0.25 -9.51
N ALA A 27 7.47 -0.54 -10.37
CA ALA A 27 7.11 -1.94 -10.59
C ALA A 27 7.42 -2.83 -9.36
N THR A 28 8.54 -2.57 -8.68
CA THR A 28 8.88 -3.24 -7.42
C THR A 28 7.91 -2.81 -6.32
N VAL A 29 7.64 -1.51 -6.21
CA VAL A 29 6.69 -0.96 -5.24
C VAL A 29 5.30 -1.58 -5.42
N GLU A 30 4.79 -1.69 -6.65
CA GLU A 30 3.50 -2.31 -6.93
C GLU A 30 3.43 -3.77 -6.50
N GLN A 31 4.43 -4.58 -6.85
CA GLN A 31 4.46 -5.98 -6.43
C GLN A 31 4.46 -6.12 -4.92
N TYR A 32 5.25 -5.29 -4.23
CA TYR A 32 5.38 -5.34 -2.79
C TYR A 32 4.08 -4.89 -2.07
N VAL A 33 3.46 -3.80 -2.54
CA VAL A 33 2.15 -3.32 -2.04
C VAL A 33 1.09 -4.41 -2.18
N ARG A 34 0.94 -5.00 -3.37
CA ARG A 34 -0.04 -6.08 -3.62
C ARG A 34 0.20 -7.30 -2.73
N GLN A 35 1.45 -7.72 -2.60
CA GLN A 35 1.82 -8.83 -1.73
C GLN A 35 1.46 -8.52 -0.26
N ARG A 36 1.73 -7.30 0.20
CA ARG A 36 1.53 -6.91 1.59
C ARG A 36 0.05 -6.81 1.95
N ILE A 37 -0.77 -6.20 1.08
CA ILE A 37 -2.23 -6.13 1.23
C ILE A 37 -2.83 -7.54 1.34
N SER A 38 -2.39 -8.46 0.46
CA SER A 38 -2.82 -9.85 0.50
C SER A 38 -2.42 -10.57 1.79
N GLN A 39 -1.19 -10.36 2.29
CA GLN A 39 -0.70 -10.95 3.53
C GLN A 39 -1.52 -10.52 4.76
N VAL A 40 -1.96 -9.27 4.81
CA VAL A 40 -2.75 -8.74 5.94
C VAL A 40 -4.26 -8.95 5.79
N GLY A 41 -4.68 -9.58 4.69
CA GLY A 41 -6.07 -9.89 4.38
C GLY A 41 -6.94 -8.67 4.11
N LEU A 42 -6.36 -7.56 3.65
CA LEU A 42 -7.12 -6.39 3.24
C LEU A 42 -7.61 -6.58 1.80
N SER A 43 -8.87 -6.20 1.54
CA SER A 43 -9.42 -6.12 0.18
C SER A 43 -9.36 -4.66 -0.24
N VAL A 44 -8.53 -4.37 -1.24
CA VAL A 44 -8.29 -3.01 -1.74
C VAL A 44 -8.41 -3.06 -3.25
N ASP A 45 -9.16 -2.13 -3.83
CA ASP A 45 -9.36 -2.06 -5.28
C ASP A 45 -8.09 -1.64 -6.02
N ASP A 46 -7.97 -2.05 -7.29
CA ASP A 46 -6.79 -1.75 -8.11
C ASP A 46 -6.53 -0.24 -8.27
N ASP A 47 -7.56 0.60 -8.32
CA ASP A 47 -7.42 2.07 -8.38
C ASP A 47 -6.78 2.65 -7.11
N GLU A 48 -7.11 2.09 -5.96
CA GLU A 48 -6.57 2.51 -4.66
C GLU A 48 -5.12 2.01 -4.52
N ILE A 49 -4.83 0.77 -4.95
CA ILE A 49 -3.47 0.23 -5.04
C ILE A 49 -2.61 1.12 -5.94
N ALA A 50 -3.11 1.51 -7.11
CA ALA A 50 -2.38 2.38 -8.04
C ALA A 50 -2.02 3.73 -7.40
N ARG A 51 -2.96 4.34 -6.65
CA ARG A 51 -2.71 5.59 -5.91
C ARG A 51 -1.65 5.42 -4.82
N ILE A 52 -1.69 4.33 -4.05
CA ILE A 52 -0.69 4.03 -3.03
C ILE A 52 0.69 3.85 -3.68
N VAL A 53 0.76 3.11 -4.78
CA VAL A 53 2.00 2.88 -5.51
C VAL A 53 2.58 4.19 -6.05
N ASP A 54 1.73 5.07 -6.60
CA ASP A 54 2.14 6.40 -7.02
C ASP A 54 2.73 7.21 -5.86
N ASP A 55 2.08 7.22 -4.70
CA ASP A 55 2.53 7.94 -3.48
C ASP A 55 3.84 7.40 -2.88
N LEU A 56 4.09 6.10 -3.04
CA LEU A 56 5.28 5.41 -2.53
C LEU A 56 6.47 5.46 -3.51
N ALA A 57 6.20 5.50 -4.82
CA ALA A 57 7.23 5.54 -5.85
C ALA A 57 7.68 6.98 -6.20
N VAL A 58 7.20 8.00 -5.48
CA VAL A 58 7.69 9.37 -5.63
C VAL A 58 9.11 9.46 -5.04
N ASP A 59 10.06 9.74 -5.94
CA ASP A 59 11.45 10.18 -5.65
C ASP A 59 11.52 11.36 -4.67
#